data_AF-A0A7V0ZHK7-F1
#
_entry.id   AF-A0A7V0ZHK7-F1
#
_cell.length_a   1.000
_cell.length_b   1.000
_cell.length_c   1.000
_cell.angle_alpha   90.00
_cell.angle_beta   90.00
_cell.angle_gamma   90.00
#
_symmetry.space_group_name_H-M   'P 1'
#
loop_
_entity.id
_entity.type
_entity.pdbx_description
1 polymer ?
#
loop_
_entity_poly.entity_id
_entity_poly.type
_entity_poly.pdbx_seq_one_letter_code
_entity_poly.pdbx_strand_id
1 'polypeptide(L)'
;MKSKLTPRYIIIAIVLVWAIYAIWPTIKYQLLSDDEIQTMREEGTLQNLERKAIKQGLDLKGGIYIVLEVDLPTLINNLAINKDNRFESVLTNVRNKLETDSQLDFYQVFQQEITNSGLRINRYFDVDYGSDMDAVMSSLRDEGRDAIDRVLEILQNRVDQFGVSEPTIQKQGNRRIIVELAGIQDSDRARDLLQSTALLEFVLVKSPDLTNDMLLRIDKVIKGSDELIELTESISDKKPKEEVTVSDDETISVSELFRDQSLQADTDSTDNSVVVDKNLVEDRPFSSLLRALGNDIGVPEKNVYIIKKILEMDEVKAKLDAANGQFLLSNDIEDFANNNGGHEKMYRMYYLEGESELTGGVVETARATLGGTGSSSSGQSIVLLDMNSEGSRVWSRVTGGNIGRRVAIVLDKKVHMAPVIRSKISDG
;
A
#
# COMPACT_ATOMS: atom_id res chain seq x y z
N MET A 1 -8.06 -72.22 37.44
CA MET A 1 -7.68 -70.94 38.10
C MET A 1 -8.39 -69.80 37.39
N LYS A 2 -9.45 -69.23 37.98
CA LYS A 2 -10.07 -67.99 37.45
C LYS A 2 -9.15 -66.83 37.82
N SER A 3 -8.49 -66.22 36.84
CA SER A 3 -7.66 -65.04 37.06
C SER A 3 -8.51 -63.95 37.71
N LYS A 4 -8.00 -63.31 38.77
CA LYS A 4 -8.67 -62.18 39.41
C LYS A 4 -8.67 -61.03 38.42
N LEU A 5 -9.79 -60.82 37.73
CA LEU A 5 -9.99 -59.74 36.76
C LEU A 5 -10.22 -58.37 37.44
N THR A 6 -10.35 -58.34 38.77
CA THR A 6 -10.60 -57.13 39.59
C THR A 6 -9.62 -55.97 39.38
N PRO A 7 -8.28 -56.15 39.36
CA PRO A 7 -7.35 -55.04 39.08
C PRO A 7 -7.51 -54.48 37.66
N ARG A 8 -7.90 -55.32 36.69
CA ARG A 8 -8.15 -54.88 35.31
C ARG A 8 -9.38 -53.97 35.23
N TYR A 9 -10.45 -54.31 35.95
CA TYR A 9 -11.65 -53.45 36.00
C TYR A 9 -11.40 -52.10 36.67
N ILE A 10 -10.53 -52.05 37.69
CA ILE A 10 -10.14 -50.79 38.36
C ILE A 10 -9.38 -49.89 37.39
N ILE A 11 -8.41 -50.43 36.64
CA ILE A 11 -7.65 -49.67 35.64
C ILE A 11 -8.58 -49.15 34.53
N ILE A 12 -9.50 -49.99 34.03
CA ILE A 12 -10.48 -49.57 33.02
C ILE A 12 -11.37 -48.45 33.56
N ALA A 13 -11.85 -48.54 34.79
CA ALA A 13 -12.68 -47.50 35.41
C ALA A 13 -11.93 -46.17 35.55
N ILE A 14 -10.67 -46.19 35.98
CA ILE A 14 -9.84 -44.99 36.10
C ILE A 14 -9.63 -44.33 34.73
N VAL A 15 -9.30 -45.12 33.70
CA VAL A 15 -9.12 -44.61 32.33
C VAL A 15 -10.42 -44.04 31.79
N LEU A 16 -11.56 -44.68 32.06
CA LEU A 16 -12.87 -44.22 31.59
C LEU A 16 -13.29 -42.91 32.27
N VAL A 17 -13.09 -42.78 33.59
CA VAL A 17 -13.32 -41.53 34.32
C VAL A 17 -12.42 -40.41 33.80
N TRP A 18 -11.15 -40.71 33.53
CA TRP A 18 -10.21 -39.74 32.97
C TRP A 18 -10.59 -39.31 31.55
N ALA A 19 -11.05 -40.24 30.71
CA ALA A 19 -11.52 -39.94 29.35
C ALA A 19 -12.77 -39.04 29.37
N ILE A 20 -13.75 -39.32 30.25
CA ILE A 20 -14.94 -38.46 30.41
C ILE A 20 -14.52 -37.07 30.88
N TYR A 21 -13.63 -36.98 31.86
CA TYR A 21 -13.12 -35.70 32.36
C TYR A 21 -12.41 -34.88 31.26
N ALA A 22 -11.61 -35.54 30.40
CA ALA A 22 -10.90 -34.89 29.32
C ALA A 22 -11.82 -34.39 28.19
N ILE A 23 -12.93 -35.07 27.91
CA ILE A 23 -13.87 -34.71 26.83
C ILE A 23 -14.88 -33.64 27.29
N TRP A 24 -15.19 -33.58 28.59
CA TRP A 24 -16.19 -32.68 29.17
C TRP A 24 -16.08 -31.19 28.76
N PRO A 25 -14.88 -30.57 28.71
CA PRO A 25 -14.75 -29.17 28.25
C PRO A 25 -15.21 -28.96 26.81
N THR A 26 -14.97 -29.94 25.93
CA THR A 26 -15.35 -29.88 24.50
C THR A 26 -16.86 -29.93 24.34
N ILE A 27 -17.53 -30.83 25.08
CA ILE A 27 -18.99 -30.94 25.06
C ILE A 27 -19.63 -29.65 25.58
N LYS A 28 -19.10 -29.11 26.69
CA LYS A 28 -19.57 -27.84 27.25
C LYS A 28 -19.44 -26.69 26.25
N TYR A 29 -18.33 -26.62 25.53
CA TYR A 29 -18.10 -25.58 24.53
C TYR A 29 -19.07 -25.67 23.34
N GLN A 30 -19.32 -26.87 22.82
CA GLN A 30 -20.21 -27.07 21.65
C GLN A 30 -21.70 -26.85 21.95
N LEU A 31 -22.11 -26.91 23.22
CA LEU A 31 -23.50 -26.71 23.64
C LEU A 31 -23.84 -25.26 23.96
N LEU A 32 -22.85 -24.34 23.93
CA LEU A 32 -23.08 -22.91 24.17
C LEU A 32 -23.82 -22.28 22.99
N SER A 33 -24.76 -21.40 23.31
CA SER A 33 -25.40 -20.52 22.33
C SER A 33 -24.52 -19.31 21.99
N ASP A 34 -24.76 -18.68 20.83
CA ASP A 34 -23.97 -17.53 20.35
C ASP A 34 -23.95 -16.35 21.36
N ASP A 35 -25.06 -16.14 22.08
CA ASP A 35 -25.19 -15.10 23.13
C ASP A 35 -24.33 -15.41 24.37
N GLU A 36 -24.23 -16.69 24.76
CA GLU A 36 -23.38 -17.14 25.87
C GLU A 36 -21.88 -17.10 25.51
N ILE A 37 -21.55 -17.28 24.23
CA ILE A 37 -20.17 -17.12 23.73
C ILE A 37 -19.74 -15.66 23.80
N GLN A 38 -20.62 -14.71 23.44
CA GLN A 38 -20.33 -13.28 23.50
C GLN A 38 -20.15 -12.80 24.95
N THR A 39 -21.05 -13.16 25.86
CA THR A 39 -20.93 -12.82 27.29
C THR A 39 -19.65 -13.40 27.92
N MET A 40 -19.31 -14.65 27.63
CA MET A 40 -18.05 -15.24 28.12
C MET A 40 -16.79 -14.66 27.46
N ARG A 41 -16.90 -14.06 26.26
CA ARG A 41 -15.81 -13.32 25.61
C ARG A 41 -15.56 -11.99 26.32
N GLU A 42 -16.62 -11.27 26.69
CA GLU A 42 -16.54 -10.02 27.46
C GLU A 42 -16.00 -10.25 28.88
N GLU A 43 -16.35 -11.36 29.51
CA GLU A 43 -15.85 -11.75 30.83
C GLU A 43 -14.44 -12.40 30.79
N GLY A 44 -13.88 -12.68 29.61
CA GLY A 44 -12.58 -13.32 29.43
C GLY A 44 -12.51 -14.79 29.84
N THR A 45 -13.64 -15.42 30.19
CA THR A 45 -13.71 -16.82 30.64
C THR A 45 -13.71 -17.81 29.47
N LEU A 46 -14.10 -17.36 28.27
CA LEU A 46 -14.14 -18.13 27.03
C LEU A 46 -12.77 -18.73 26.67
N GLN A 47 -11.71 -17.92 26.78
CA GLN A 47 -10.35 -18.32 26.38
C GLN A 47 -9.83 -19.52 27.19
N ASN A 48 -10.21 -19.63 28.47
CA ASN A 48 -9.84 -20.74 29.33
C ASN A 48 -10.59 -22.04 28.99
N LEU A 49 -11.82 -21.94 28.50
CA LEU A 49 -12.64 -23.08 28.06
C LEU A 49 -12.18 -23.57 26.69
N GLU A 50 -11.94 -22.65 25.75
CA GLU A 50 -11.40 -22.95 24.42
C GLU A 50 -10.06 -23.68 24.48
N ARG A 51 -9.12 -23.21 25.32
CA ARG A 51 -7.81 -23.87 25.49
C ARG A 51 -7.90 -25.32 25.99
N LYS A 52 -8.96 -25.68 26.72
CA LYS A 52 -9.17 -27.03 27.28
C LYS A 52 -10.03 -27.93 26.38
N ALA A 53 -10.71 -27.36 25.39
CA ALA A 53 -11.51 -28.11 24.42
C ALA A 53 -10.60 -28.76 23.36
N ILE A 54 -11.08 -29.84 22.75
CA ILE A 54 -10.39 -30.46 21.61
C ILE A 54 -10.50 -29.50 20.42
N LYS A 55 -9.34 -29.17 19.86
CA LYS A 55 -9.20 -28.28 18.70
C LYS A 55 -9.82 -28.94 17.47
N GLN A 56 -10.67 -28.19 16.78
CA GLN A 56 -11.27 -28.62 15.52
C GLN A 56 -10.47 -28.02 14.37
N GLY A 57 -10.06 -28.86 13.42
CA GLY A 57 -9.38 -28.40 12.21
C GLY A 57 -10.31 -27.61 11.29
N LEU A 58 -9.72 -27.04 10.23
CA LEU A 58 -10.42 -26.27 9.19
C LEU A 58 -11.68 -26.99 8.67
N ASP A 59 -11.57 -28.29 8.39
CA ASP A 59 -12.65 -29.11 7.82
C ASP A 59 -13.87 -29.25 8.75
N LEU A 60 -13.67 -29.08 10.07
CA LEU A 60 -14.71 -29.25 11.09
C LEU A 60 -15.31 -27.92 11.59
N LYS A 61 -14.54 -26.84 11.59
CA LYS A 61 -14.98 -25.50 12.03
C LYS A 61 -15.32 -24.55 10.89
N GLY A 62 -14.91 -24.87 9.66
CA GLY A 62 -14.84 -23.89 8.57
C GLY A 62 -13.69 -22.90 8.77
N GLY A 63 -13.31 -22.21 7.70
CA GLY A 63 -12.20 -21.25 7.69
C GLY A 63 -11.60 -21.07 6.30
N ILE A 64 -10.34 -20.60 6.26
CA ILE A 64 -9.64 -20.31 4.99
C ILE A 64 -8.28 -20.99 4.95
N TYR A 65 -7.93 -21.50 3.78
CA TYR A 65 -6.60 -22.01 3.43
C TYR A 65 -6.05 -21.15 2.30
N ILE A 66 -4.94 -20.46 2.56
CA ILE A 66 -4.30 -19.57 1.60
C ILE A 66 -2.85 -20.02 1.40
N VAL A 67 -2.45 -20.12 0.14
CA VAL A 67 -1.04 -20.28 -0.24
C VAL A 67 -0.57 -18.95 -0.80
N LEU A 68 0.35 -18.31 -0.09
CA LEU A 68 1.01 -17.08 -0.51
C LEU A 68 2.37 -17.41 -1.11
N GLU A 69 2.79 -16.67 -2.13
CA GLU A 69 4.12 -16.79 -2.73
C GLU A 69 4.87 -15.47 -2.56
N VAL A 70 6.12 -15.54 -2.12
CA VAL A 70 6.98 -14.37 -1.97
C VAL A 70 7.57 -14.00 -3.33
N ASP A 71 7.40 -12.74 -3.74
CA ASP A 71 7.92 -12.22 -5.01
C ASP A 71 9.44 -11.96 -4.93
N LEU A 72 10.20 -13.04 -5.03
CA LEU A 72 11.66 -13.00 -5.06
C LEU A 72 12.21 -12.17 -6.24
N PRO A 73 11.66 -12.23 -7.48
CA PRO A 73 12.11 -11.33 -8.55
C PRO A 73 12.08 -9.84 -8.15
N THR A 74 11.02 -9.39 -7.50
CA THR A 74 10.91 -8.00 -7.04
C THR A 74 11.87 -7.69 -5.90
N LEU A 75 12.07 -8.62 -4.97
CA LEU A 75 13.10 -8.48 -3.93
C LEU A 75 14.49 -8.28 -4.55
N ILE A 76 14.89 -9.16 -5.48
CA ILE A 76 16.18 -9.08 -6.16
C ILE A 76 16.31 -7.77 -6.96
N ASN A 77 15.22 -7.30 -7.58
CA ASN A 77 15.23 -6.01 -8.26
C ASN A 77 15.49 -4.84 -7.31
N ASN A 78 14.93 -4.90 -6.10
CA ASN A 78 15.11 -3.85 -5.09
C ASN A 78 16.51 -3.85 -4.47
N LEU A 79 17.14 -5.02 -4.34
CA LEU A 79 18.52 -5.16 -3.86
C LEU A 79 19.58 -4.74 -4.91
N ALA A 80 19.18 -4.68 -6.19
CA ALA A 80 20.10 -4.30 -7.26
C ALA A 80 20.36 -2.78 -7.25
N ILE A 81 21.64 -2.41 -7.26
CA ILE A 81 22.11 -1.02 -7.29
C ILE A 81 21.90 -0.39 -8.68
N ASN A 82 22.15 -1.17 -9.74
CA ASN A 82 22.12 -0.68 -11.13
C ASN A 82 21.04 -1.38 -11.95
N LYS A 83 19.85 -0.80 -12.05
CA LYS A 83 18.73 -1.39 -12.80
C LYS A 83 18.80 -0.97 -14.27
N ASP A 84 19.37 -1.81 -15.13
CA ASP A 84 19.40 -1.58 -16.57
C ASP A 84 18.41 -2.49 -17.32
N ASN A 85 18.05 -2.12 -18.55
CA ASN A 85 17.08 -2.87 -19.36
C ASN A 85 17.49 -4.34 -19.57
N ARG A 86 18.79 -4.66 -19.52
CA ARG A 86 19.27 -6.04 -19.65
C ARG A 86 18.93 -6.84 -18.40
N PHE A 87 19.20 -6.29 -17.22
CA PHE A 87 18.85 -6.93 -15.96
C PHE A 87 17.33 -7.11 -15.81
N GLU A 88 16.55 -6.09 -16.13
CA GLU A 88 15.08 -6.18 -16.11
C GLU A 88 14.57 -7.25 -17.09
N SER A 89 15.18 -7.38 -18.26
CA SER A 89 14.83 -8.45 -19.21
C SER A 89 15.12 -9.86 -18.66
N VAL A 90 16.22 -10.01 -17.91
CA VAL A 90 16.55 -11.28 -17.25
C VAL A 90 15.54 -11.60 -16.15
N LEU A 91 15.21 -10.64 -15.28
CA LEU A 91 14.19 -10.84 -14.26
C LEU A 91 12.82 -11.17 -14.86
N THR A 92 12.46 -10.52 -15.98
CA THR A 92 11.22 -10.80 -16.71
C THR A 92 11.21 -12.22 -17.27
N ASN A 93 12.31 -12.68 -17.87
CA ASN A 93 12.42 -14.07 -18.36
C ASN A 93 12.32 -15.08 -17.22
N VAL A 94 12.94 -14.79 -16.08
CA VAL A 94 12.86 -15.63 -14.88
C VAL A 94 11.41 -15.70 -14.38
N ARG A 95 10.69 -14.57 -14.33
CA ARG A 95 9.27 -14.52 -13.96
C ARG A 95 8.43 -15.39 -14.88
N ASN A 96 8.56 -15.23 -16.21
CA ASN A 96 7.82 -16.01 -17.19
C ASN A 96 8.06 -17.53 -17.06
N LYS A 97 9.30 -17.93 -16.74
CA LYS A 97 9.65 -19.34 -16.52
C LYS A 97 9.01 -19.92 -15.26
N LEU A 98 8.97 -19.14 -14.18
CA LEU A 98 8.38 -19.55 -12.90
C LEU A 98 6.85 -19.60 -12.96
N GLU A 99 6.23 -18.76 -13.78
CA GLU A 99 4.79 -18.83 -14.07
C GLU A 99 4.43 -20.09 -14.86
N THR A 100 5.33 -20.54 -15.75
CA THR A 100 5.12 -21.76 -16.54
C THR A 100 5.34 -23.03 -15.71
N ASP A 101 6.38 -23.05 -14.88
CA ASP A 101 6.69 -24.18 -14.00
C ASP A 101 6.98 -23.69 -12.57
N SER A 102 5.97 -23.88 -11.73
CA SER A 102 5.96 -23.40 -10.35
C SER A 102 6.76 -24.27 -9.37
N GLN A 103 7.37 -25.38 -9.84
CA GLN A 103 8.23 -26.24 -9.01
C GLN A 103 9.71 -25.88 -9.11
N LEU A 104 10.08 -25.01 -10.07
CA LEU A 104 11.48 -24.62 -10.26
C LEU A 104 11.99 -23.78 -9.10
N ASP A 105 13.25 -24.02 -8.70
CA ASP A 105 13.94 -23.17 -7.72
C ASP A 105 14.32 -21.84 -8.38
N PHE A 106 13.85 -20.74 -7.77
CA PHE A 106 14.12 -19.39 -8.22
C PHE A 106 15.59 -19.12 -8.53
N TYR A 107 16.47 -19.45 -7.58
CA TYR A 107 17.88 -19.10 -7.66
C TYR A 107 18.59 -19.91 -8.74
N GLN A 108 18.17 -21.17 -8.96
CA GLN A 108 18.66 -21.97 -10.08
C GLN A 108 18.27 -21.35 -11.43
N VAL A 109 17.01 -20.96 -11.59
CA VAL A 109 16.52 -20.33 -12.83
C VAL A 109 17.22 -18.98 -13.07
N PHE A 110 17.37 -18.18 -12.02
CA PHE A 110 18.03 -16.88 -12.08
C PHE A 110 19.52 -17.02 -12.45
N GLN A 111 20.25 -17.93 -11.81
CA GLN A 111 21.66 -18.20 -12.14
C GLN A 111 21.82 -18.67 -13.58
N GLN A 112 20.91 -19.52 -14.06
CA GLN A 112 20.93 -19.99 -15.44
C GLN A 112 20.69 -18.84 -16.43
N GLU A 113 19.72 -17.95 -16.17
CA GLU A 113 19.45 -16.81 -17.04
C GLU A 113 20.57 -15.77 -17.04
N ILE A 114 21.19 -15.50 -15.89
CA ILE A 114 22.39 -14.64 -15.82
C ILE A 114 23.53 -15.21 -16.66
N THR A 115 23.76 -16.53 -16.55
CA THR A 115 24.81 -17.22 -17.31
C THR A 115 24.53 -17.18 -18.82
N ASN A 116 23.29 -17.44 -19.23
CA ASN A 116 22.86 -17.43 -20.63
C ASN A 116 22.95 -16.04 -21.26
N SER A 117 22.59 -15.00 -20.51
CA SER A 117 22.64 -13.60 -20.96
C SER A 117 24.06 -13.01 -20.90
N GLY A 118 25.02 -13.71 -20.28
CA GLY A 118 26.39 -13.23 -20.10
C GLY A 118 26.48 -12.02 -19.16
N LEU A 119 25.50 -11.83 -18.28
CA LEU A 119 25.50 -10.73 -17.31
C LEU A 119 26.52 -10.98 -16.19
N ARG A 120 27.27 -9.93 -15.84
CA ARG A 120 28.17 -9.95 -14.69
C ARG A 120 27.41 -9.51 -13.45
N ILE A 121 27.11 -10.45 -12.56
CA ILE A 121 26.27 -10.20 -11.38
C ILE A 121 26.83 -9.09 -10.47
N ASN A 122 28.16 -8.98 -10.33
CA ASN A 122 28.85 -7.97 -9.51
C ASN A 122 28.64 -6.52 -10.00
N ARG A 123 28.07 -6.30 -11.19
CA ARG A 123 27.68 -4.96 -11.65
C ARG A 123 26.38 -4.49 -10.99
N TYR A 124 25.57 -5.44 -10.57
CA TYR A 124 24.20 -5.23 -10.10
C TYR A 124 24.12 -5.24 -8.57
N PHE A 125 24.95 -6.03 -7.89
CA PHE A 125 24.98 -6.14 -6.44
C PHE A 125 26.32 -5.67 -5.87
N ASP A 126 26.29 -5.10 -4.66
CA ASP A 126 27.48 -4.58 -3.98
C ASP A 126 28.52 -5.69 -3.71
N VAL A 127 29.76 -5.27 -3.46
CA VAL A 127 30.87 -6.13 -3.03
C VAL A 127 30.51 -6.86 -1.72
N ASP A 128 29.67 -6.26 -0.88
CA ASP A 128 29.18 -6.86 0.37
C ASP A 128 28.39 -8.17 0.12
N TYR A 129 27.82 -8.35 -1.07
CA TYR A 129 27.15 -9.60 -1.45
C TYR A 129 28.13 -10.70 -1.87
N GLY A 130 29.37 -10.36 -2.23
CA GLY A 130 30.40 -11.34 -2.57
C GLY A 130 31.27 -10.96 -3.77
N SER A 131 32.41 -11.64 -3.86
CA SER A 131 33.42 -11.39 -4.90
C SER A 131 33.17 -12.16 -6.20
N ASP A 132 32.46 -13.27 -6.16
CA ASP A 132 32.17 -14.13 -7.32
C ASP A 132 30.67 -14.45 -7.43
N MET A 133 30.30 -15.13 -8.52
CA MET A 133 28.91 -15.47 -8.79
C MET A 133 28.29 -16.31 -7.67
N ASP A 134 29.01 -17.32 -7.20
CA ASP A 134 28.47 -18.28 -6.23
C ASP A 134 28.30 -17.63 -4.86
N ALA A 135 29.23 -16.77 -4.45
CA ALA A 135 29.13 -15.97 -3.23
C ALA A 135 27.93 -15.02 -3.29
N VAL A 136 27.76 -14.26 -4.39
CA VAL A 136 26.61 -13.37 -4.56
C VAL A 136 25.30 -14.16 -4.55
N MET A 137 25.23 -15.30 -5.24
CA MET A 137 24.04 -16.14 -5.24
C MET A 137 23.72 -16.72 -3.86
N SER A 138 24.72 -17.02 -3.03
CA SER A 138 24.53 -17.44 -1.64
C SER A 138 23.93 -16.30 -0.81
N SER A 139 24.51 -15.11 -0.88
CA SER A 139 24.03 -13.94 -0.13
C SER A 139 22.61 -13.55 -0.53
N LEU A 140 22.28 -13.60 -1.82
CA LEU A 140 20.92 -13.37 -2.31
C LEU A 140 19.94 -14.42 -1.79
N ARG A 141 20.39 -15.68 -1.66
CA ARG A 141 19.58 -16.77 -1.08
C ARG A 141 19.30 -16.54 0.40
N ASP A 142 20.30 -16.08 1.15
CA ASP A 142 20.16 -15.75 2.56
C ASP A 142 19.25 -14.53 2.75
N GLU A 143 19.42 -13.47 1.96
CA GLU A 143 18.55 -12.29 2.00
C GLU A 143 17.09 -12.65 1.67
N GLY A 144 16.86 -13.53 0.70
CA GLY A 144 15.51 -14.03 0.40
C GLY A 144 14.93 -14.90 1.50
N ARG A 145 15.75 -15.70 2.20
CA ARG A 145 15.30 -16.46 3.37
C ARG A 145 14.90 -15.52 4.51
N ASP A 146 15.70 -14.50 4.77
CA ASP A 146 15.41 -13.49 5.79
C ASP A 146 14.19 -12.64 5.43
N ALA A 147 13.98 -12.36 4.15
CA ALA A 147 12.75 -11.72 3.66
C ALA A 147 11.51 -12.59 3.91
N ILE A 148 11.59 -13.90 3.66
CA ILE A 148 10.49 -14.83 3.96
C ILE A 148 10.21 -14.89 5.47
N ASP A 149 11.25 -14.90 6.30
CA ASP A 149 11.10 -14.93 7.76
C ASP A 149 10.46 -13.62 8.30
N ARG A 150 10.83 -12.45 7.72
CA ARG A 150 10.15 -11.18 7.99
C ARG A 150 8.68 -11.21 7.57
N VAL A 151 8.36 -11.73 6.38
CA VAL A 151 6.96 -11.87 5.92
C VAL A 151 6.18 -12.80 6.84
N LEU A 152 6.79 -13.89 7.31
CA LEU A 152 6.17 -14.82 8.26
C LEU A 152 5.77 -14.09 9.56
N GLU A 153 6.67 -13.27 10.11
CA GLU A 153 6.40 -12.45 11.30
C GLU A 153 5.27 -11.43 11.05
N ILE A 154 5.28 -10.76 9.90
CA ILE A 154 4.22 -9.82 9.51
C ILE A 154 2.86 -10.54 9.43
N LEU A 155 2.81 -11.73 8.81
CA LEU A 155 1.58 -12.50 8.70
C LEU A 155 1.09 -12.97 10.08
N GLN A 156 1.97 -13.39 10.97
CA GLN A 156 1.61 -13.73 12.36
C GLN A 156 0.95 -12.53 13.05
N ASN A 157 1.61 -11.37 13.02
CA ASN A 157 1.11 -10.15 13.65
C ASN A 157 -0.24 -9.69 13.06
N ARG A 158 -0.45 -9.81 11.75
CA ARG A 158 -1.73 -9.47 11.09
C ARG A 158 -2.85 -10.42 11.49
N VAL A 159 -2.53 -11.69 11.61
CA VAL A 159 -3.53 -12.71 11.93
C VAL A 159 -3.97 -12.59 13.39
N ASP A 160 -3.05 -12.28 14.31
CA ASP A 160 -3.36 -12.04 15.72
C ASP A 160 -4.38 -10.90 15.91
N GLN A 161 -4.39 -9.90 15.01
CA GLN A 161 -5.34 -8.78 15.05
C GLN A 161 -6.80 -9.18 14.75
N PHE A 162 -7.03 -10.31 14.07
CA PHE A 162 -8.39 -10.80 13.80
C PHE A 162 -9.00 -11.59 14.95
N GLY A 163 -8.24 -11.82 16.03
CA GLY A 163 -8.72 -12.60 17.18
C GLY A 163 -9.08 -14.04 16.79
N VAL A 164 -8.42 -14.58 15.77
CA VAL A 164 -8.53 -16.01 15.46
C VAL A 164 -7.84 -16.80 16.56
N SER A 165 -8.51 -17.83 17.06
CA SER A 165 -8.02 -18.52 18.25
C SER A 165 -6.66 -19.20 17.99
N GLU A 166 -6.43 -19.73 16.78
CA GLU A 166 -5.27 -20.58 16.47
C GLU A 166 -4.92 -20.62 14.97
N PRO A 167 -4.07 -19.71 14.47
CA PRO A 167 -3.62 -19.75 13.09
C PRO A 167 -2.45 -20.71 12.88
N THR A 168 -2.45 -21.40 11.74
CA THR A 168 -1.31 -22.20 11.29
C THR A 168 -0.62 -21.47 10.16
N ILE A 169 0.60 -20.99 10.40
CA ILE A 169 1.41 -20.32 9.36
C ILE A 169 2.71 -21.08 9.19
N GLN A 170 2.94 -21.64 8.01
CA GLN A 170 4.09 -22.50 7.73
C GLN A 170 4.72 -22.18 6.39
N LYS A 171 6.05 -22.27 6.32
CA LYS A 171 6.78 -22.18 5.05
C LYS A 171 6.63 -23.49 4.27
N GLN A 172 6.29 -23.39 2.99
CA GLN A 172 6.20 -24.52 2.06
C GLN A 172 7.24 -24.33 0.95
N GLY A 173 8.22 -25.24 0.90
CA GLY A 173 9.33 -25.14 -0.05
C GLY A 173 10.18 -23.89 0.19
N ASN A 174 10.65 -23.26 -0.89
CA ASN A 174 11.65 -22.17 -0.83
C ASN A 174 11.05 -20.76 -0.96
N ARG A 175 9.75 -20.62 -1.20
CA ARG A 175 9.12 -19.32 -1.47
C ARG A 175 7.63 -19.21 -1.16
N ARG A 176 6.98 -20.28 -0.70
CA ARG A 176 5.56 -20.26 -0.38
C ARG A 176 5.33 -20.25 1.13
N ILE A 177 4.25 -19.62 1.54
CA ILE A 177 3.77 -19.60 2.91
C ILE A 177 2.32 -20.09 2.89
N ILE A 178 2.06 -21.18 3.60
CA ILE A 178 0.71 -21.68 3.85
C ILE A 178 0.19 -20.95 5.08
N VAL A 179 -0.99 -20.38 4.96
CA VAL A 179 -1.76 -19.76 6.04
C VAL A 179 -3.09 -20.48 6.15
N GLU A 180 -3.34 -21.08 7.31
CA GLU A 180 -4.62 -21.70 7.65
C GLU A 180 -5.23 -20.96 8.83
N LEU A 181 -6.41 -20.39 8.63
CA LEU A 181 -7.15 -19.72 9.68
C LEU A 181 -8.47 -20.46 9.90
N ALA A 182 -8.64 -21.05 11.08
CA ALA A 182 -9.87 -21.73 11.48
C ALA A 182 -10.81 -20.78 12.25
N GLY A 183 -12.12 -20.92 12.06
CA GLY A 183 -13.12 -20.18 12.84
C GLY A 183 -13.25 -18.69 12.49
N ILE A 184 -12.86 -18.31 11.28
CA ILE A 184 -12.95 -16.95 10.76
C ILE A 184 -14.34 -16.72 10.16
N GLN A 185 -14.99 -15.60 10.49
CA GLN A 185 -16.35 -15.30 10.02
C GLN A 185 -16.37 -14.63 8.63
N ASP A 186 -15.36 -13.81 8.33
CA ASP A 186 -15.30 -12.97 7.11
C ASP A 186 -14.04 -13.27 6.28
N SER A 187 -14.11 -14.36 5.51
CA SER A 187 -13.01 -14.88 4.67
C SER A 187 -12.42 -13.84 3.72
N ASP A 188 -13.25 -12.97 3.15
CA ASP A 188 -12.83 -12.02 2.14
C ASP A 188 -12.00 -10.89 2.77
N ARG A 189 -12.42 -10.37 3.92
CA ARG A 189 -11.63 -9.38 4.67
C ARG A 189 -10.27 -9.93 5.13
N ALA A 190 -10.22 -11.19 5.57
CA ALA A 190 -8.96 -11.81 5.94
C ALA A 190 -8.04 -12.01 4.73
N ARG A 191 -8.59 -12.39 3.57
CA ARG A 191 -7.84 -12.50 2.32
C ARG A 191 -7.23 -11.16 1.92
N ASP A 192 -8.01 -10.07 1.91
CA ASP A 192 -7.53 -8.75 1.51
C ASP A 192 -6.38 -8.27 2.41
N LEU A 193 -6.49 -8.47 3.73
CA LEU A 193 -5.44 -8.07 4.66
C LEU A 193 -4.16 -8.90 4.45
N LEU A 194 -4.28 -10.21 4.20
CA LEU A 194 -3.12 -11.08 4.01
C LEU A 194 -2.45 -10.90 2.64
N GLN A 195 -3.19 -10.48 1.62
CA GLN A 195 -2.64 -10.18 0.30
C GLN A 195 -1.96 -8.80 0.22
N SER A 196 -2.37 -7.83 1.04
CA SER A 196 -1.75 -6.51 1.03
C SER A 196 -0.25 -6.59 1.34
N THR A 197 0.60 -5.95 0.54
CA THR A 197 2.03 -5.84 0.87
C THR A 197 2.25 -4.94 2.07
N ALA A 198 1.32 -4.00 2.32
CA ALA A 198 1.40 -2.96 3.34
C ALA A 198 2.77 -2.27 3.34
N LEU A 199 3.29 -1.98 2.14
CA LEU A 199 4.56 -1.28 1.98
C LEU A 199 4.34 0.17 2.41
N LEU A 200 4.73 0.47 3.65
CA LEU A 200 4.71 1.80 4.22
C LEU A 200 5.98 2.54 3.82
N GLU A 201 5.82 3.73 3.23
CA GLU A 201 6.91 4.60 2.84
C GLU A 201 6.64 6.02 3.30
N PHE A 202 7.69 6.68 3.79
CA PHE A 202 7.68 8.09 4.11
C PHE A 202 8.46 8.83 3.03
N VAL A 203 7.77 9.61 2.21
CA VAL A 203 8.34 10.25 1.03
C VAL A 203 8.11 11.76 1.10
N LEU A 204 9.13 12.57 0.83
CA LEU A 204 8.96 14.01 0.80
C LEU A 204 8.12 14.45 -0.40
N VAL A 205 7.24 15.42 -0.18
CA VAL A 205 6.51 16.08 -1.27
C VAL A 205 7.43 17.14 -1.89
N LYS A 206 7.48 17.19 -3.21
CA LYS A 206 8.21 18.23 -3.96
C LYS A 206 7.49 19.57 -3.86
N SER A 207 8.22 20.67 -4.04
CA SER A 207 7.65 22.01 -3.93
C SER A 207 6.61 22.29 -5.02
N PRO A 208 5.63 23.18 -4.78
CA PRO A 208 4.65 23.58 -5.79
C PRO A 208 5.29 24.05 -7.10
N ASP A 209 6.43 24.75 -7.04
CA ASP A 209 7.15 25.23 -8.22
C ASP A 209 7.67 24.08 -9.09
N LEU A 210 8.27 23.05 -8.47
CA LEU A 210 8.77 21.86 -9.17
C LEU A 210 7.61 21.05 -9.74
N THR A 211 6.50 20.98 -9.01
CA THR A 211 5.28 20.33 -9.49
C THR A 211 4.76 21.03 -10.74
N ASN A 212 4.64 22.35 -10.72
CA ASN A 212 4.16 23.14 -11.85
C ASN A 212 5.09 23.02 -13.07
N ASP A 213 6.41 23.09 -12.88
CA ASP A 213 7.38 22.86 -13.95
C ASP A 213 7.23 21.45 -14.55
N MET A 214 7.03 20.43 -13.71
CA MET A 214 6.82 19.06 -14.18
C MET A 214 5.51 18.91 -14.97
N LEU A 215 4.40 19.51 -14.50
CA LEU A 215 3.13 19.48 -15.24
C LEU A 215 3.28 20.08 -16.65
N LEU A 216 3.97 21.21 -16.77
CA LEU A 216 4.25 21.85 -18.07
C LEU A 216 5.13 20.98 -18.97
N ARG A 217 6.12 20.27 -18.40
CA ARG A 217 6.95 19.33 -19.15
C ARG A 217 6.13 18.15 -19.67
N ILE A 218 5.21 17.63 -18.86
CA ILE A 218 4.30 16.53 -19.24
C ILE A 218 3.35 16.99 -20.35
N ASP A 219 2.73 18.16 -20.21
CA ASP A 219 1.86 18.75 -21.25
C ASP A 219 2.60 18.87 -22.59
N LYS A 220 3.86 19.30 -22.57
CA LYS A 220 4.70 19.43 -23.78
C LYS A 220 5.01 18.09 -24.44
N VAL A 221 5.17 17.02 -23.66
CA VAL A 221 5.40 15.66 -24.18
C VAL A 221 4.14 15.15 -24.87
N ILE A 222 2.97 15.31 -24.23
CA ILE A 222 1.70 14.75 -24.71
C ILE A 222 1.13 15.52 -25.89
N LYS A 223 1.39 16.84 -25.97
CA LYS A 223 0.97 17.65 -27.13
C LYS A 223 1.54 17.12 -28.46
N GLY A 224 2.61 16.33 -28.42
CA GLY A 224 3.19 15.67 -29.60
C GLY A 224 2.61 14.29 -29.95
N SER A 225 1.68 13.74 -29.16
CA SER A 225 1.12 12.40 -29.37
C SER A 225 -0.33 12.45 -29.84
N ASP A 226 -0.58 12.12 -31.11
CA ASP A 226 -1.91 12.16 -31.75
C ASP A 226 -2.94 11.22 -31.08
N GLU A 227 -2.49 10.12 -30.47
CA GLU A 227 -3.35 9.06 -29.91
C GLU A 227 -4.14 9.49 -28.64
N LEU A 228 -3.67 10.53 -27.94
CA LEU A 228 -4.28 11.00 -26.68
C LEU A 228 -5.31 12.12 -26.91
N ILE A 229 -5.20 12.86 -28.01
CA ILE A 229 -6.12 13.92 -28.40
C ILE A 229 -7.52 13.33 -28.68
N GLU A 230 -7.60 12.15 -29.32
CA GLU A 230 -8.88 11.46 -29.54
C GLU A 230 -9.55 11.00 -28.23
N LEU A 231 -8.76 10.59 -27.23
CA LEU A 231 -9.30 10.17 -25.92
C LEU A 231 -9.80 11.37 -25.09
N THR A 232 -9.11 12.51 -25.14
CA THR A 232 -9.53 13.74 -24.43
C THR A 232 -10.75 14.38 -25.07
N GLU A 233 -10.88 14.35 -26.40
CA GLU A 233 -12.06 14.80 -27.12
C GLU A 233 -13.31 13.96 -26.79
N SER A 234 -13.16 12.63 -26.69
CA SER A 234 -14.28 11.71 -26.41
C SER A 234 -14.99 11.93 -25.06
N ILE A 235 -14.33 12.60 -24.11
CA ILE A 235 -14.89 12.96 -22.79
C ILE A 235 -15.65 14.28 -22.83
N SER A 236 -15.29 15.19 -23.74
CA SER A 236 -15.91 16.51 -23.87
C SER A 236 -17.33 16.44 -24.46
N ASP A 237 -17.60 15.44 -25.32
CA ASP A 237 -18.85 15.35 -26.11
C ASP A 237 -20.02 14.60 -25.44
N LYS A 238 -19.90 14.17 -24.17
CA LYS A 238 -21.03 13.53 -23.45
C LYS A 238 -21.64 14.42 -22.36
N LYS A 239 -22.50 15.35 -22.76
CA LYS A 239 -23.68 15.77 -21.97
C LYS A 239 -24.90 16.01 -22.86
N PRO A 240 -26.13 15.69 -22.41
CA PRO A 240 -27.35 15.85 -23.20
C PRO A 240 -27.71 17.32 -23.39
N LYS A 241 -28.24 17.64 -24.57
CA LYS A 241 -28.90 18.91 -24.88
C LYS A 241 -30.09 19.12 -23.94
N GLU A 242 -30.00 20.09 -23.04
CA GLU A 242 -31.15 20.83 -22.52
C GLU A 242 -30.74 22.31 -22.37
N GLU A 243 -31.66 23.18 -22.78
CA GLU A 243 -31.48 24.60 -23.02
C GLU A 243 -31.10 25.39 -21.75
N VAL A 244 -30.13 26.29 -21.93
CA VAL A 244 -29.56 27.14 -20.88
C VAL A 244 -30.52 28.28 -20.54
N THR A 245 -31.02 28.32 -19.30
CA THR A 245 -31.35 29.60 -18.65
C THR A 245 -30.08 30.15 -18.02
N VAL A 246 -29.71 31.33 -18.49
CA VAL A 246 -28.55 32.13 -18.06
C VAL A 246 -28.70 32.53 -16.60
N SER A 247 -27.67 32.28 -15.80
CA SER A 247 -27.40 32.99 -14.55
C SER A 247 -25.91 33.19 -14.44
N ASP A 248 -25.54 34.46 -14.28
CA ASP A 248 -24.18 34.97 -14.10
C ASP A 248 -23.47 34.30 -12.93
N ASP A 249 -22.22 33.87 -13.14
CA ASP A 249 -21.22 33.88 -12.07
C ASP A 249 -19.81 34.00 -12.68
N GLU A 250 -19.13 35.07 -12.27
CA GLU A 250 -17.79 35.47 -12.69
C GLU A 250 -16.75 34.47 -12.15
N THR A 251 -15.85 33.97 -13.01
CA THR A 251 -14.71 33.16 -12.56
C THR A 251 -13.40 33.95 -12.67
N ILE A 252 -12.72 34.00 -11.53
CA ILE A 252 -11.45 34.69 -11.28
C ILE A 252 -10.33 34.02 -12.07
N SER A 253 -9.53 34.83 -12.78
CA SER A 253 -8.37 34.38 -13.53
C SER A 253 -7.14 34.28 -12.62
N VAL A 254 -6.28 33.29 -12.89
CA VAL A 254 -5.03 32.96 -12.14
C VAL A 254 -3.99 34.10 -12.21
N SER A 255 -4.27 35.19 -12.93
CA SER A 255 -3.49 36.42 -12.95
C SER A 255 -3.68 37.33 -11.72
N GLU A 256 -4.70 37.14 -10.87
CA GLU A 256 -4.89 37.96 -9.65
C GLU A 256 -4.04 37.50 -8.45
N LEU A 257 -3.50 36.28 -8.47
CA LEU A 257 -2.63 35.73 -7.42
C LEU A 257 -1.18 36.25 -7.46
N PHE A 258 -0.82 37.07 -8.45
CA PHE A 258 0.54 37.61 -8.65
C PHE A 258 0.59 39.14 -8.81
N ARG A 259 -0.36 39.89 -8.23
CA ARG A 259 -0.17 41.35 -8.09
C ARG A 259 0.87 41.64 -7.01
N ASP A 260 2.10 41.84 -7.49
CA ASP A 260 3.11 42.62 -6.80
C ASP A 260 2.54 44.00 -6.42
N GLN A 261 2.81 44.43 -5.19
CA GLN A 261 2.38 45.74 -4.69
C GLN A 261 3.25 46.84 -5.29
N SER A 262 2.94 47.28 -6.51
CA SER A 262 3.23 48.64 -6.90
C SER A 262 2.33 49.11 -8.05
N LEU A 263 1.82 50.34 -7.86
CA LEU A 263 1.10 51.20 -8.82
C LEU A 263 -0.44 51.03 -8.89
N GLN A 264 -1.10 52.02 -8.29
CA GLN A 264 -2.45 52.48 -8.63
C GLN A 264 -2.42 53.25 -9.96
N ALA A 265 -3.38 53.01 -10.85
CA ALA A 265 -4.23 54.04 -11.48
C ALA A 265 -5.19 53.40 -12.50
N ASP A 266 -6.48 53.74 -12.35
CA ASP A 266 -7.64 53.75 -13.24
C ASP A 266 -7.48 53.34 -14.71
N THR A 267 -8.44 52.57 -15.25
CA THR A 267 -9.65 53.10 -15.95
C THR A 267 -10.52 51.95 -16.47
N ASP A 268 -11.84 52.14 -16.38
CA ASP A 268 -12.94 51.35 -16.93
C ASP A 268 -12.72 50.78 -18.35
N SER A 269 -13.20 49.55 -18.57
CA SER A 269 -13.94 49.21 -19.80
C SER A 269 -14.74 47.92 -19.62
N THR A 270 -16.04 48.08 -19.84
CA THR A 270 -17.11 47.10 -20.02
C THR A 270 -16.84 46.03 -21.07
N ASP A 271 -17.56 44.92 -20.93
CA ASP A 271 -17.74 43.79 -21.84
C ASP A 271 -16.53 42.89 -22.10
N ASN A 272 -16.58 41.69 -21.52
CA ASN A 272 -16.13 40.48 -22.19
C ASN A 272 -16.86 39.26 -21.62
N SER A 273 -17.93 38.84 -22.30
CA SER A 273 -18.46 37.48 -22.19
C SER A 273 -17.38 36.49 -22.58
N VAL A 274 -16.87 35.74 -21.61
CA VAL A 274 -15.81 34.74 -21.82
C VAL A 274 -16.39 33.54 -22.56
N VAL A 275 -16.05 33.43 -23.83
CA VAL A 275 -16.16 32.20 -24.61
C VAL A 275 -15.27 31.16 -23.93
N VAL A 276 -15.82 30.00 -23.58
CA VAL A 276 -15.02 28.84 -23.16
C VAL A 276 -14.09 28.49 -24.31
N ASP A 277 -12.83 28.88 -24.17
CA ASP A 277 -11.83 28.83 -25.23
C ASP A 277 -11.39 27.37 -25.44
N LYS A 278 -11.82 26.75 -26.53
CA LYS A 278 -11.43 25.38 -26.92
C LYS A 278 -9.90 25.20 -27.03
N ASN A 279 -9.18 26.31 -27.15
CA ASN A 279 -7.72 26.37 -27.27
C ASN A 279 -6.95 25.97 -25.99
N LEU A 280 -7.58 26.03 -24.80
CA LEU A 280 -6.87 25.70 -23.54
C LEU A 280 -6.56 24.19 -23.41
N VAL A 281 -7.42 23.33 -23.97
CA VAL A 281 -7.22 21.88 -23.98
C VAL A 281 -6.14 21.48 -24.98
N GLU A 282 -6.05 22.17 -26.12
CA GLU A 282 -5.02 21.95 -27.14
C GLU A 282 -3.61 22.32 -26.63
N ASP A 283 -3.51 23.29 -25.73
CA ASP A 283 -2.23 23.74 -25.20
C ASP A 283 -1.75 22.99 -23.95
N ARG A 284 -2.67 22.41 -23.16
CA ARG A 284 -2.36 21.73 -21.89
C ARG A 284 -3.22 20.48 -21.68
N PRO A 285 -3.00 19.41 -22.47
CA PRO A 285 -3.86 18.23 -22.47
C PRO A 285 -3.88 17.51 -21.11
N PHE A 286 -2.75 17.40 -20.41
CA PHE A 286 -2.69 16.75 -19.10
C PHE A 286 -3.24 17.63 -18.00
N SER A 287 -2.82 18.90 -17.94
CA SER A 287 -3.28 19.81 -16.88
C SER A 287 -4.78 20.09 -16.95
N SER A 288 -5.40 20.00 -18.14
CA SER A 288 -6.86 20.15 -18.30
C SER A 288 -7.68 19.09 -17.55
N LEU A 289 -7.07 17.92 -17.29
CA LEU A 289 -7.67 16.81 -16.57
C LEU A 289 -7.63 17.01 -15.04
N LEU A 290 -6.93 18.03 -14.56
CA LEU A 290 -6.68 18.31 -13.16
C LEU A 290 -7.57 19.46 -12.64
N ARG A 291 -7.64 19.60 -11.33
CA ARG A 291 -8.32 20.69 -10.62
C ARG A 291 -7.37 21.28 -9.59
N ALA A 292 -7.37 22.59 -9.42
CA ALA A 292 -6.61 23.22 -8.34
C ALA A 292 -7.38 23.06 -7.02
N LEU A 293 -6.75 22.48 -5.99
CA LEU A 293 -7.29 22.31 -4.65
C LEU A 293 -6.44 23.10 -3.64
N GLY A 294 -6.39 24.42 -3.82
CA GLY A 294 -5.50 25.29 -3.06
C GLY A 294 -4.03 24.97 -3.36
N ASN A 295 -3.33 24.36 -2.40
CA ASN A 295 -1.94 23.94 -2.55
C ASN A 295 -1.80 22.49 -3.04
N ASP A 296 -2.92 21.78 -3.23
CA ASP A 296 -2.98 20.41 -3.74
C ASP A 296 -3.54 20.36 -5.16
N ILE A 297 -3.33 19.24 -5.82
CA ILE A 297 -3.93 18.95 -7.13
C ILE A 297 -5.07 17.95 -6.93
N GLY A 298 -6.23 18.25 -7.51
CA GLY A 298 -7.38 17.37 -7.57
C GLY A 298 -7.47 16.64 -8.89
N VAL A 299 -7.83 15.36 -8.84
CA VAL A 299 -8.07 14.51 -9.99
C VAL A 299 -9.52 14.03 -9.93
N PRO A 300 -10.40 14.52 -10.81
CA PRO A 300 -11.77 13.99 -10.91
C PRO A 300 -11.78 12.49 -11.15
N GLU A 301 -12.71 11.77 -10.52
CA GLU A 301 -12.82 10.31 -10.62
C GLU A 301 -12.81 9.80 -12.07
N LYS A 302 -13.57 10.49 -12.94
CA LYS A 302 -13.66 10.22 -14.39
C LYS A 302 -12.31 10.31 -15.14
N ASN A 303 -11.34 11.07 -14.63
CA ASN A 303 -10.07 11.33 -15.29
C ASN A 303 -8.94 10.42 -14.80
N VAL A 304 -9.15 9.66 -13.71
CA VAL A 304 -8.11 8.83 -13.07
C VAL A 304 -7.48 7.84 -14.06
N TYR A 305 -8.31 7.20 -14.89
CA TYR A 305 -7.83 6.21 -15.86
C TYR A 305 -6.85 6.82 -16.88
N ILE A 306 -7.21 7.97 -17.45
CA ILE A 306 -6.39 8.65 -18.46
C ILE A 306 -5.09 9.15 -17.84
N ILE A 307 -5.15 9.73 -16.64
CA ILE A 307 -3.97 10.21 -15.93
C ILE A 307 -2.99 9.07 -15.66
N LYS A 308 -3.48 7.91 -15.19
CA LYS A 308 -2.62 6.73 -15.00
C LYS A 308 -1.96 6.29 -16.30
N LYS A 309 -2.74 6.20 -17.40
CA LYS A 309 -2.21 5.83 -18.71
C LYS A 309 -1.11 6.80 -19.18
N ILE A 310 -1.31 8.10 -19.00
CA ILE A 310 -0.34 9.13 -19.34
C ILE A 310 0.94 9.00 -18.51
N LEU A 311 0.81 8.85 -17.19
CA LEU A 311 1.95 8.68 -16.29
C LEU A 311 2.73 7.38 -16.55
N GLU A 312 2.09 6.39 -17.17
CA GLU A 312 2.71 5.12 -17.55
C GLU A 312 3.49 5.17 -18.88
N MET A 313 3.35 6.24 -19.67
CA MET A 313 4.09 6.40 -20.94
C MET A 313 5.60 6.48 -20.71
N ASP A 314 6.37 5.80 -21.55
CA ASP A 314 7.84 5.73 -21.42
C ASP A 314 8.50 7.12 -21.46
N GLU A 315 8.00 8.03 -22.31
CA GLU A 315 8.52 9.40 -22.40
C GLU A 315 8.23 10.20 -21.11
N VAL A 316 7.06 10.01 -20.51
CA VAL A 316 6.67 10.68 -19.26
C VAL A 316 7.45 10.11 -18.08
N LYS A 317 7.57 8.78 -17.98
CA LYS A 317 8.41 8.09 -16.99
C LYS A 317 9.85 8.58 -17.05
N ALA A 318 10.44 8.66 -18.25
CA ALA A 318 11.81 9.16 -18.40
C ALA A 318 11.99 10.60 -17.89
N LYS A 319 10.98 11.47 -18.00
CA LYS A 319 11.02 12.82 -17.43
C LYS A 319 10.90 12.82 -15.91
N LEU A 320 10.04 11.96 -15.37
CA LEU A 320 9.84 11.78 -13.93
C LEU A 320 11.10 11.22 -13.26
N ASP A 321 11.69 10.18 -13.84
CA ASP A 321 12.93 9.55 -13.37
C ASP A 321 14.11 10.52 -13.41
N ALA A 322 14.24 11.30 -14.49
CA ALA A 322 15.29 12.32 -14.60
C ALA A 322 15.16 13.44 -13.55
N ALA A 323 13.97 13.69 -13.04
CA ALA A 323 13.70 14.65 -11.98
C ALA A 323 13.70 14.01 -10.58
N ASN A 324 14.00 12.71 -10.47
CA ASN A 324 13.86 11.91 -9.25
C ASN A 324 12.50 12.15 -8.57
N GLY A 325 11.40 11.96 -9.30
CA GLY A 325 10.07 12.21 -8.75
C GLY A 325 8.98 11.31 -9.32
N GLN A 326 7.88 11.20 -8.59
CA GLN A 326 6.73 10.36 -8.94
C GLN A 326 5.41 11.03 -8.57
N PHE A 327 4.35 10.78 -9.36
CA PHE A 327 3.00 11.22 -9.03
C PHE A 327 2.20 10.08 -8.41
N LEU A 328 1.66 10.29 -7.21
CA LEU A 328 0.77 9.34 -6.54
C LEU A 328 -0.57 10.00 -6.19
N LEU A 329 -1.63 9.19 -6.21
CA LEU A 329 -2.98 9.60 -5.82
C LEU A 329 -3.24 9.28 -4.34
N SER A 330 -4.19 10.00 -3.74
CA SER A 330 -4.70 9.71 -2.42
C SER A 330 -5.40 8.34 -2.37
N ASN A 331 -5.41 7.72 -1.20
CA ASN A 331 -6.17 6.50 -0.99
C ASN A 331 -7.68 6.73 -1.09
N ASP A 332 -8.14 7.79 -0.42
CA ASP A 332 -9.56 8.10 -0.30
C ASP A 332 -9.99 9.13 -1.35
N ILE A 333 -11.24 8.99 -1.76
CA ILE A 333 -11.93 9.96 -2.61
C ILE A 333 -12.63 10.99 -1.74
N GLU A 334 -12.42 12.26 -2.04
CA GLU A 334 -13.01 13.38 -1.31
C GLU A 334 -14.06 14.07 -2.18
N ASP A 335 -15.12 14.56 -1.53
CA ASP A 335 -16.18 15.31 -2.18
C ASP A 335 -15.87 16.80 -2.09
N PHE A 336 -15.64 17.43 -3.24
CA PHE A 336 -15.40 18.86 -3.33
C PHE A 336 -16.62 19.57 -3.90
N ALA A 337 -17.06 20.61 -3.20
CA ALA A 337 -18.03 21.55 -3.74
C ALA A 337 -17.42 22.19 -4.98
N ASN A 338 -18.09 22.02 -6.11
CA ASN A 338 -17.79 22.77 -7.31
C ASN A 338 -18.37 24.18 -7.19
N ASN A 339 -17.88 25.09 -8.02
CA ASN A 339 -18.30 26.49 -8.03
C ASN A 339 -19.79 26.66 -8.43
N ASN A 340 -20.44 25.61 -8.94
CA ASN A 340 -21.83 25.61 -9.41
C ASN A 340 -22.80 24.98 -8.38
N GLY A 341 -22.37 24.80 -7.13
CA GLY A 341 -23.18 24.21 -6.06
C GLY A 341 -23.40 22.70 -6.17
N GLY A 342 -22.73 22.04 -7.11
CA GLY A 342 -22.65 20.59 -7.22
C GLY A 342 -21.45 20.01 -6.49
N HIS A 343 -21.44 18.69 -6.36
CA HIS A 343 -20.41 17.93 -5.68
C HIS A 343 -19.64 17.11 -6.72
N GLU A 344 -18.32 17.31 -6.84
CA GLU A 344 -17.46 16.51 -7.71
C GLU A 344 -16.47 15.71 -6.86
N LYS A 345 -16.52 14.38 -7.02
CA LYS A 345 -15.65 13.46 -6.32
C LYS A 345 -14.26 13.43 -6.97
N MET A 346 -13.22 13.64 -6.17
CA MET A 346 -11.85 13.74 -6.65
C MET A 346 -10.87 13.06 -5.72
N TYR A 347 -9.76 12.57 -6.29
CA TYR A 347 -8.57 12.18 -5.55
C TYR A 347 -7.62 13.37 -5.44
N ARG A 348 -6.86 13.46 -4.34
CA ARG A 348 -5.71 14.37 -4.28
C ARG A 348 -4.53 13.71 -4.99
N MET A 349 -3.79 14.47 -5.77
CA MET A 349 -2.56 14.03 -6.43
C MET A 349 -1.37 14.79 -5.85
N TYR A 350 -0.30 14.06 -5.58
CA TYR A 350 0.92 14.57 -4.98
C TYR A 350 2.11 14.28 -5.90
N TYR A 351 3.00 15.26 -6.05
CA TYR A 351 4.31 15.06 -6.65
C TYR A 351 5.34 14.81 -5.56
N LEU A 352 5.88 13.60 -5.52
CA LEU A 352 6.77 13.11 -4.47
C LEU A 352 8.19 12.95 -5.00
N GLU A 353 9.17 12.89 -4.10
CA GLU A 353 10.52 12.40 -4.44
C GLU A 353 10.46 10.93 -4.92
N GLY A 354 11.42 10.54 -5.76
CA GLY A 354 11.49 9.18 -6.31
C GLY A 354 11.92 8.14 -5.28
N GLU A 355 12.71 8.55 -4.29
CA GLU A 355 13.20 7.69 -3.21
C GLU A 355 12.46 7.98 -1.90
N SER A 356 12.20 6.93 -1.11
CA SER A 356 11.64 7.06 0.23
C SER A 356 12.73 7.35 1.26
N GLU A 357 12.42 8.24 2.21
CA GLU A 357 13.34 8.61 3.30
C GLU A 357 13.38 7.55 4.40
N LEU A 358 12.27 6.81 4.53
CA LEU A 358 12.06 5.79 5.53
C LEU A 358 11.00 4.81 5.03
N THR A 359 11.13 3.54 5.40
CA THR A 359 10.14 2.49 5.09
C THR A 359 9.57 1.91 6.38
N GLY A 360 8.48 1.14 6.27
CA GLY A 360 7.80 0.51 7.41
C GLY A 360 8.66 -0.48 8.22
N GLY A 361 9.83 -0.89 7.71
CA GLY A 361 10.72 -1.82 8.42
C GLY A 361 11.27 -1.29 9.74
N VAL A 362 11.19 0.02 9.98
CA VAL A 362 11.63 0.62 11.25
C VAL A 362 10.49 0.83 12.26
N VAL A 363 9.25 0.50 11.90
CA VAL A 363 8.08 0.64 12.78
C VAL A 363 8.00 -0.61 13.66
N GLU A 364 8.11 -0.44 14.99
CA GLU A 364 8.00 -1.54 15.95
C GLU A 364 6.54 -1.81 16.31
N THR A 365 5.77 -0.76 16.56
CA THR A 365 4.35 -0.91 16.92
C THR A 365 3.47 0.10 16.19
N ALA A 366 2.32 -0.39 15.74
CA ALA A 366 1.24 0.43 15.19
C ALA A 366 -0.04 0.14 15.98
N ARG A 367 -0.67 1.17 16.55
CA ARG A 367 -1.91 1.02 17.32
C ARG A 367 -2.97 2.02 16.88
N ALA A 368 -4.14 1.50 16.53
CA ALA A 368 -5.32 2.33 16.31
C ALA A 368 -5.87 2.80 17.66
N THR A 369 -6.13 4.10 17.78
CA THR A 369 -6.75 4.70 18.96
C THR A 369 -7.62 5.90 18.53
N LEU A 370 -8.45 6.40 19.45
CA LEU A 370 -9.14 7.66 19.24
C LEU A 370 -8.22 8.80 19.69
N GLY A 371 -8.16 9.87 18.90
CA GLY A 371 -7.40 11.05 19.28
C GLY A 371 -7.91 11.61 20.61
N GLY A 372 -6.97 11.85 21.52
CA GLY A 372 -7.27 12.30 22.88
C GLY A 372 -7.89 13.70 22.92
N THR A 373 -8.65 13.95 23.98
CA THR A 373 -9.25 15.26 24.27
C THR A 373 -8.15 16.33 24.38
N GLY A 374 -8.20 17.32 23.50
CA GLY A 374 -7.20 18.40 23.42
C GLY A 374 -6.22 18.32 22.24
N SER A 375 -6.27 17.25 21.43
CA SER A 375 -5.56 17.17 20.15
C SER A 375 -6.45 17.65 19.00
N SER A 376 -5.84 18.09 17.89
CA SER A 376 -6.57 18.44 16.64
C SER A 376 -7.30 17.25 16.01
N SER A 377 -7.10 16.04 16.51
CA SER A 377 -7.74 14.80 16.07
C SER A 377 -8.67 14.23 17.15
N SER A 378 -9.13 15.06 18.10
CA SER A 378 -10.02 14.62 19.19
C SER A 378 -11.26 13.91 18.66
N GLY A 379 -11.46 12.66 19.08
CA GLY A 379 -12.59 11.83 18.65
C GLY A 379 -12.48 11.25 17.23
N GLN A 380 -11.38 11.51 16.51
CA GLN A 380 -11.07 10.87 15.23
C GLN A 380 -10.24 9.61 15.46
N SER A 381 -10.43 8.59 14.62
CA SER A 381 -9.56 7.42 14.59
C SER A 381 -8.17 7.81 14.09
N ILE A 382 -7.14 7.56 14.89
CA ILE A 382 -5.74 7.79 14.55
C ILE A 382 -4.94 6.51 14.69
N VAL A 383 -3.81 6.43 13.98
CA VAL A 383 -2.83 5.36 14.14
C VAL A 383 -1.58 5.96 14.76
N LEU A 384 -1.22 5.49 15.96
CA LEU A 384 0.05 5.79 16.59
C LEU A 384 1.10 4.80 16.08
N LEU A 385 2.23 5.33 15.62
CA LEU A 385 3.36 4.58 15.12
C LEU A 385 4.54 4.83 16.06
N ASP A 386 5.12 3.77 16.59
CA ASP A 386 6.35 3.81 17.37
C ASP A 386 7.49 3.20 16.52
N MET A 387 8.62 3.88 16.47
CA MET A 387 9.78 3.46 15.68
C MET A 387 10.89 2.88 16.57
N ASN A 388 11.72 2.00 15.98
CA ASN A 388 12.94 1.54 16.61
C ASN A 388 13.99 2.66 16.68
N SER A 389 15.07 2.43 17.44
CA SER A 389 16.14 3.42 17.65
C SER A 389 16.86 3.86 16.36
N GLU A 390 16.86 3.05 15.30
CA GLU A 390 17.41 3.43 14.00
C GLU A 390 16.46 4.37 13.26
N GLY A 391 15.18 3.99 13.19
CA GLY A 391 14.09 4.76 12.63
C GLY A 391 14.00 6.16 13.25
N SER A 392 13.99 6.26 14.58
CA SER A 392 13.95 7.56 15.27
C SER A 392 15.13 8.47 14.89
N ARG A 393 16.34 7.91 14.69
CA ARG A 393 17.52 8.70 14.27
C ARG A 393 17.40 9.20 12.84
N VAL A 394 16.96 8.34 11.92
CA VAL A 394 16.75 8.72 10.51
C VAL A 394 15.62 9.76 10.44
N TRP A 395 14.49 9.49 11.10
CA TRP A 395 13.33 10.38 11.15
C TRP A 395 13.68 11.76 11.75
N SER A 396 14.48 11.79 12.81
CA SER A 396 15.00 13.02 13.43
C SER A 396 15.88 13.84 12.48
N ARG A 397 16.69 13.17 11.65
CA ARG A 397 17.52 13.82 10.63
C ARG A 397 16.65 14.38 9.50
N VAL A 398 15.73 13.56 8.98
CA VAL A 398 14.82 13.90 7.87
C VAL A 398 13.92 15.07 8.27
N THR A 399 13.22 14.98 9.40
CA THR A 399 12.32 16.05 9.88
C THR A 399 13.09 17.31 10.24
N GLY A 400 14.29 17.18 10.82
CA GLY A 400 15.15 18.33 11.15
C GLY A 400 15.67 19.09 9.94
N GLY A 401 15.93 18.40 8.82
CA GLY A 401 16.39 19.01 7.57
C GLY A 401 15.28 19.55 6.68
N ASN A 402 14.03 19.17 6.92
CA ASN A 402 12.90 19.42 6.03
C ASN A 402 11.73 20.17 6.71
N ILE A 403 12.02 21.00 7.71
CA ILE A 403 11.01 21.82 8.39
C ILE A 403 10.30 22.73 7.36
N GLY A 404 8.97 22.76 7.41
CA GLY A 404 8.11 23.49 6.47
C GLY A 404 7.76 22.72 5.19
N ARG A 405 8.46 21.62 4.88
CA ARG A 405 8.09 20.71 3.80
C ARG A 405 7.02 19.72 4.26
N ARG A 406 6.39 19.05 3.31
CA ARG A 406 5.43 17.98 3.58
C ARG A 406 6.09 16.61 3.42
N VAL A 407 5.68 15.67 4.26
CA VAL A 407 6.05 14.26 4.15
C VAL A 407 4.78 13.45 3.90
N ALA A 408 4.73 12.79 2.76
CA ALA A 408 3.67 11.86 2.41
C ALA A 408 3.91 10.51 3.09
N ILE A 409 2.86 9.99 3.70
CA ILE A 409 2.78 8.62 4.19
C ILE A 409 2.06 7.83 3.11
N VAL A 410 2.82 6.96 2.46
CA VAL A 410 2.38 6.17 1.31
C VAL A 410 2.23 4.72 1.76
N LEU A 411 1.11 4.11 1.41
CA LEU A 411 0.88 2.68 1.59
C LEU A 411 0.49 2.10 0.24
N ASP A 412 1.24 1.09 -0.23
CA ASP A 412 0.95 0.39 -1.49
C ASP A 412 0.72 1.36 -2.67
N LYS A 413 1.61 2.35 -2.81
CA LYS A 413 1.58 3.43 -3.83
C LYS A 413 0.37 4.37 -3.78
N LYS A 414 -0.33 4.43 -2.64
CA LYS A 414 -1.39 5.41 -2.39
C LYS A 414 -1.03 6.30 -1.23
N VAL A 415 -1.26 7.60 -1.37
CA VAL A 415 -0.98 8.57 -0.31
C VAL A 415 -2.14 8.58 0.69
N HIS A 416 -1.87 8.20 1.93
CA HIS A 416 -2.88 8.28 3.00
C HIS A 416 -2.93 9.67 3.62
N MET A 417 -1.77 10.29 3.84
CA MET A 417 -1.68 11.64 4.37
C MET A 417 -0.38 12.30 3.95
N ALA A 418 -0.38 13.62 3.88
CA ALA A 418 0.82 14.42 3.59
C ALA A 418 0.89 15.64 4.52
N PRO A 419 1.14 15.46 5.82
CA PRO A 419 1.28 16.57 6.78
C PRO A 419 2.52 17.43 6.51
N VAL A 420 2.47 18.68 7.00
CA VAL A 420 3.62 19.60 7.04
C VAL A 420 4.47 19.30 8.27
N ILE A 421 5.79 19.19 8.08
CA ILE A 421 6.77 19.05 9.14
C ILE A 421 6.90 20.40 9.86
N ARG A 422 6.37 20.50 11.08
CA ARG A 422 6.38 21.75 11.87
C ARG A 422 7.63 21.92 12.72
N SER A 423 8.21 20.82 13.17
CA SER A 423 9.39 20.78 14.02
C SER A 423 10.14 19.48 13.80
N LYS A 424 11.40 19.44 14.22
CA LYS A 424 12.18 18.21 14.31
C LYS A 424 11.52 17.23 15.28
N ILE A 425 11.39 15.97 14.89
CA ILE A 425 10.81 14.90 15.71
C ILE A 425 11.94 13.96 16.15
N SER A 426 12.31 14.00 17.43
CA SER A 426 13.43 13.23 17.97
C SER A 426 13.05 11.91 18.63
N ASP A 427 11.78 11.76 19.02
CA ASP A 427 11.40 10.79 20.04
C ASP A 427 10.94 9.44 19.47
N GLY A 428 10.96 9.28 18.13
CA GLY A 428 10.44 8.12 17.43
C GLY A 428 8.97 8.31 17.09
#